data_AF-A0A7J8N0A5-F1
#
_entry.id   AF-A0A7J8N0A5-F1
#
_cell.length_a   1.000
_cell.length_b   1.000
_cell.length_c   1.000
_cell.angle_alpha   90.00
_cell.angle_beta   90.00
_cell.angle_gamma   90.00
#
_symmetry.space_group_name_H-M   'P 1'
#
loop_
_entity.id
_entity.type
_entity.pdbx_description
1 polymer ?
#
loop_
_entity_poly.entity_id
_entity_poly.type
_entity_poly.pdbx_seq_one_letter_code
_entity_poly.pdbx_strand_id
1 'polypeptide(L)' 'MLSGKDNNGFGWDEHRQFVVAEDVVWNSYIGKIEPLGKMLKQSLILLKK' A
#
# COMPACT_ATOMS: atom_id res chain seq x y z
N MET A 1 13.38 -2.88 12.51
CA MET A 1 14.45 -2.76 11.50
C MET A 1 13.84 -3.12 10.16
N LEU A 2 13.80 -2.21 9.18
CA LEU A 2 13.41 -2.53 7.80
C LEU A 2 14.64 -3.17 7.14
N SER A 3 14.76 -4.50 7.22
CA SER A 3 15.90 -5.21 6.65
C SER A 3 15.78 -5.30 5.13
N GLY A 4 16.78 -4.76 4.44
CA GLY A 4 17.25 -5.30 3.17
C GLY A 4 16.49 -4.87 1.91
N LYS A 5 16.97 -3.77 1.32
CA LYS A 5 17.38 -3.63 -0.09
C LYS A 5 16.33 -3.98 -1.17
N ASP A 6 15.90 -2.94 -1.89
CA ASP A 6 15.22 -2.93 -3.19
C ASP A 6 13.69 -3.13 -3.21
N ASN A 7 12.96 -2.49 -2.30
CA ASN A 7 11.50 -2.50 -2.34
C ASN A 7 10.97 -1.13 -2.78
N ASN A 8 10.97 -0.83 -4.09
CA ASN A 8 10.14 0.16 -4.85
C ASN A 8 9.29 1.26 -4.12
N GLY A 9 9.70 1.76 -2.94
CA GLY A 9 8.89 2.54 -2.01
C GLY A 9 8.01 1.75 -1.02
N PHE A 10 8.09 0.42 -0.95
CA PHE A 10 7.29 -0.43 -0.06
C PHE A 10 8.13 -1.04 1.08
N GLY A 11 7.58 -1.10 2.27
CA GLY A 11 8.13 -1.80 3.43
C GLY A 11 7.15 -2.84 3.95
N TRP A 12 7.66 -3.81 4.70
CA TRP A 12 6.84 -4.75 5.45
C TRP A 12 6.95 -4.44 6.94
N ASP A 13 5.81 -4.29 7.61
CA ASP A 13 5.73 -4.15 9.07
C ASP A 13 5.52 -5.53 9.68
N GLU A 14 6.59 -6.11 10.22
CA GLU A 14 6.58 -7.43 10.86
C GLU A 14 5.65 -7.51 12.08
N HIS A 15 5.42 -6.39 12.79
CA HIS A 15 4.57 -6.42 13.98
C HIS A 15 3.10 -6.43 13.63
N ARG A 16 2.74 -5.80 12.51
CA ARG A 16 1.35 -5.73 12.04
C ARG A 16 1.05 -6.73 10.95
N GLN A 17 2.06 -7.38 10.38
CA GLN A 17 1.95 -8.29 9.24
C GLN A 17 1.26 -7.62 8.04
N PHE A 18 1.67 -6.38 7.71
CA PHE A 18 1.14 -5.61 6.59
C PHE A 18 2.23 -4.90 5.78
N VAL A 19 1.94 -4.65 4.50
CA VAL A 19 2.73 -3.77 3.64
C VAL A 19 2.46 -2.31 4.01
N VAL A 20 3.54 -1.55 4.25
CA VAL A 20 3.51 -0.12 4.54
C VAL A 20 4.24 0.62 3.43
N ALA A 21 3.65 1.70 2.93
CA ALA A 21 4.29 2.57 1.94
C ALA A 21 3.68 3.96 2.01
N GLU A 22 4.38 4.95 1.46
CA GLU A 22 3.83 6.29 1.29
C GLU A 22 2.62 6.29 0.34
N ASP A 23 1.72 7.24 0.54
CA ASP A 23 0.51 7.36 -0.28
C ASP A 23 0.82 7.53 -1.77
N VAL A 24 1.90 8.23 -2.13
CA VAL A 24 2.33 8.42 -3.51
C VAL A 24 2.73 7.10 -4.18
N VAL A 25 3.36 6.20 -3.42
CA VAL A 25 3.78 4.87 -3.89
C VAL A 25 2.57 3.97 -4.06
N TRP A 26 1.66 3.95 -3.08
CA TRP A 26 0.39 3.23 -3.17
C TRP A 26 -0.46 3.73 -4.35
N ASN A 27 -0.59 5.04 -4.54
CA ASN A 27 -1.39 5.63 -5.62
C ASN A 27 -0.82 5.31 -7.00
N SER A 28 0.51 5.29 -7.15
CA SER A 28 1.16 4.88 -8.40
C SER A 28 0.93 3.41 -8.70
N TYR A 29 1.04 2.54 -7.69
CA TYR A 29 0.81 1.10 -7.86
C TYR A 29 -0.65 0.77 -8.17
N ILE A 30 -1.56 1.38 -7.40
CA ILE A 30 -3.01 1.19 -7.56
C ILE A 30 -3.52 1.83 -8.86
N GLY A 31 -2.97 2.98 -9.25
CA GLY A 31 -3.31 3.65 -10.50
C GLY A 31 -2.94 2.84 -11.74
N LYS A 32 -1.99 1.90 -11.64
CA LYS A 32 -1.64 0.95 -12.71
C LYS A 32 -2.61 -0.22 -12.83
N ILE A 33 -3.48 -0.46 -11.85
CA ILE A 33 -4.35 -1.65 -11.77
C ILE A 33 -5.74 -1.41 -12.41
N GLU A 34 -5.91 -0.33 -13.21
CA GLU A 34 -7.21 0.05 -13.80
C GLU A 34 -8.28 0.29 -12.68
N PRO A 35 -9.48 0.86 -12.93
CA PRO A 35 -10.21 1.65 -11.93
C PRO A 35 -10.62 0.88 -10.65
N LEU A 36 -10.60 -0.45 -10.68
CA LEU A 36 -10.86 -1.32 -9.54
C LEU A 36 -9.89 -1.06 -8.38
N GLY A 37 -8.62 -0.77 -8.67
CA GLY A 37 -7.63 -0.48 -7.63
C GLY A 37 -8.03 0.73 -6.77
N LYS A 38 -8.50 1.81 -7.42
CA LYS A 38 -8.93 3.03 -6.73
C LYS A 38 -10.18 2.80 -5.87
N MET A 39 -11.12 1.98 -6.36
CA MET A 39 -12.31 1.58 -5.60
C MET A 39 -11.94 0.83 -4.33
N LEU A 40 -11.01 -0.15 -4.41
CA LEU A 40 -10.61 -0.94 -3.25
C LEU A 40 -9.94 -0.09 -2.17
N LYS A 41 -9.11 0.91 -2.54
CA LYS A 41 -8.52 1.86 -1.58
C LYS A 41 -9.60 2.63 -0.82
N GLN A 42 -10.61 3.15 -1.52
CA GLN A 42 -11.71 3.90 -0.91
C GLN A 42 -12.55 3.02 0.02
N SER A 43 -12.89 1.80 -0.41
CA SER A 43 -13.65 0.85 0.41
C SER A 43 -12.90 0.43 1.67
N LEU A 44 -11.59 0.19 1.58
CA LEU A 44 -10.78 -0.16 2.75
C LEU A 44 -10.73 1.00 3.77
N ILE A 45 -10.63 2.25 3.30
CA ILE A 45 -10.67 3.44 4.16
C ILE A 45 -12.03 3.56 4.87
N LEU A 46 -13.13 3.28 4.17
CA LEU A 46 -14.48 3.34 4.73
C LEU A 46 -14.75 2.22 5.74
N LEU A 47 -14.16 1.03 5.54
CA LEU A 47 -14.30 -0.11 6.47
C LEU A 47 -13.45 0.01 7.74
N LYS A 48 -12.49 0.96 7.78
CA LYS A 48 -11.66 1.23 8.97
C LYS A 48 -12.11 2.46 9.77
N LYS A 49 -13.26 3.06 9.43
CA LYS A 49 -13.85 4.23 10.09
C LYS A 49 -15.11 3.83 10.84
#